data_AF-A0A371AUW9-F1
#
_entry.id   AF-A0A371AUW9-F1
#
_cell.length_a   1.000
_cell.length_b   1.000
_cell.length_c   1.000
_cell.angle_alpha   90.00
_cell.angle_beta   90.00
_cell.angle_gamma   90.00
#
_symmetry.space_group_name_H-M   'P 1'
#
loop_
_entity.id
_entity.type
_entity.pdbx_description
1 polymer ?
#
loop_
_entity_poly.entity_id
_entity_poly.type
_entity_poly.pdbx_seq_one_letter_code
_entity_poly.pdbx_strand_id
1 'polypeptide(L)'
;MRKTGKYFLRLLILVMLIIIVSLIGCSIGKTKFVFTTGLGKDDVFKIGNKVCTYSEAMVLLTNAKNHYDSMFETDLWHEEFKGRTLEDYVKEETINKLSRIKCMDLLAEKKKISLDQTELKRAEKAAEFYYKSLQKEEIAYMNVNEKTLVDLYKQYALAVKAYNKITEDVQQEVSDDEARIVTVQQVFVKATDKNKETARSEAENILERAKSGEDFNVLMDLNPKGIQGNLTFGRGDMPDTYVKEAFELEDGQISDVIETEDGYFVIKCVCHLERTLTDANKAKISKERKETAFHEEYDNFIKELSTEFNNKLWDKVTLVKDAKIVTTSFFDVYNEYYNNN
;
A
#
# COMPACT_ATOMS: atom_id res chain seq x y z
N MET A 1 -33.30 -9.46 5.21
CA MET A 1 -32.08 -9.50 6.07
C MET A 1 -30.81 -10.07 5.41
N ARG A 2 -30.79 -10.45 4.12
CA ARG A 2 -29.60 -11.03 3.45
C ARG A 2 -28.77 -10.05 2.59
N LYS A 3 -29.29 -8.83 2.35
CA LYS A 3 -28.64 -7.80 1.52
C LYS A 3 -27.71 -6.88 2.31
N THR A 4 -28.00 -6.59 3.58
CA THR A 4 -27.20 -5.74 4.47
C THR A 4 -25.83 -6.34 4.79
N GLY A 5 -25.73 -7.66 4.98
CA GLY A 5 -24.45 -8.34 5.24
C GLY A 5 -23.45 -8.26 4.08
N LYS A 6 -23.89 -8.17 2.82
CA LYS A 6 -22.97 -8.04 1.67
C LYS A 6 -22.39 -6.63 1.52
N TYR A 7 -23.14 -5.60 1.92
CA TYR A 7 -22.64 -4.22 1.95
C TYR A 7 -21.71 -3.99 3.14
N PHE A 8 -22.02 -4.59 4.30
CA PHE A 8 -21.14 -4.59 5.47
C PHE A 8 -19.82 -5.32 5.16
N LEU A 9 -19.87 -6.49 4.52
CA LEU A 9 -18.67 -7.25 4.10
C LEU A 9 -17.83 -6.49 3.07
N ARG A 10 -18.44 -5.76 2.13
CA ARG A 10 -17.73 -4.91 1.16
C ARG A 10 -17.11 -3.68 1.82
N LEU A 11 -17.79 -3.06 2.79
CA LEU A 11 -17.26 -1.95 3.58
C LEU A 11 -16.07 -2.41 4.45
N LEU A 12 -16.16 -3.60 5.03
CA LEU A 12 -15.11 -4.19 5.87
C LEU A 12 -13.86 -4.56 5.04
N ILE A 13 -14.04 -5.04 3.80
CA ILE A 13 -12.94 -5.27 2.84
C ILE A 13 -12.32 -3.95 2.36
N LEU A 14 -13.12 -2.90 2.13
CA LEU A 14 -12.63 -1.59 1.67
C LEU A 14 -11.87 -0.84 2.78
N VAL A 15 -12.32 -0.97 4.04
CA VAL A 15 -11.67 -0.32 5.20
C VAL A 15 -10.45 -1.10 5.70
N MET A 16 -10.42 -2.44 5.57
CA MET A 16 -9.17 -3.22 5.77
C MET A 16 -8.04 -2.78 4.82
N LEU A 17 -8.37 -2.23 3.65
CA LEU A 17 -7.41 -1.72 2.66
C LEU A 17 -6.92 -0.28 2.94
N ILE A 18 -7.58 0.48 3.83
CA ILE A 18 -7.32 1.92 4.02
C ILE A 18 -6.29 2.22 5.13
N ILE A 19 -5.90 1.24 5.95
CA ILE A 19 -4.92 1.45 7.04
C ILE A 19 -3.59 0.78 6.68
N ILE A 20 -2.90 1.37 5.73
CA ILE A 20 -1.46 1.18 5.60
C ILE A 20 -0.89 2.58 5.39
N VAL A 21 -0.25 3.14 6.43
CA VAL A 21 0.77 4.17 6.20
C VAL A 21 1.81 3.50 5.30
N SER A 22 1.67 3.83 4.03
CA SER A 22 2.06 3.03 2.88
C SER A 22 3.43 3.48 2.44
N LEU A 23 4.44 3.03 3.19
CA LEU A 23 5.81 3.04 2.71
C LEU A 23 6.44 1.66 2.55
N ILE A 24 5.75 0.58 2.92
CA ILE A 24 6.21 -0.78 2.60
C ILE A 24 5.00 -1.76 2.64
N GLY A 25 4.19 -1.85 1.58
CA GLY A 25 3.32 -3.01 1.31
C GLY A 25 4.04 -3.91 0.30
N CYS A 26 3.96 -5.24 0.25
CA CYS A 26 3.03 -6.24 0.79
C CYS A 26 3.80 -7.58 0.90
N SER A 27 3.38 -8.47 1.81
CA SER A 27 3.87 -9.86 1.99
C SER A 27 5.37 -10.03 2.31
N ILE A 28 5.72 -9.99 3.61
CA ILE A 28 6.89 -10.76 4.07
C ILE A 28 6.61 -12.22 3.69
N GLY A 29 7.38 -12.75 2.74
CA GLY A 29 7.35 -14.17 2.42
C GLY A 29 7.60 -14.95 3.71
N LYS A 30 6.53 -15.57 4.24
CA LYS A 30 6.46 -16.36 5.49
C LYS A 30 7.83 -16.75 6.04
N THR A 31 8.46 -15.88 6.82
CA THR A 31 9.70 -16.23 7.52
C THR A 31 9.30 -17.29 8.54
N LYS A 32 9.68 -18.54 8.28
CA LYS A 32 9.45 -19.65 9.21
C LYS A 32 10.36 -19.42 10.42
N PHE A 33 9.78 -18.90 11.49
CA PHE A 33 10.48 -18.75 12.77
C PHE A 33 11.01 -20.11 13.25
N VAL A 34 12.29 -20.16 13.60
CA VAL A 34 12.93 -21.35 14.17
C VAL A 34 12.87 -21.24 15.69
N PHE A 35 12.44 -22.32 16.35
CA PHE A 35 12.28 -22.36 17.79
C PHE A 35 13.63 -22.65 18.47
N THR A 36 14.18 -21.69 19.20
CA THR A 36 15.30 -21.95 20.12
C THR A 36 15.14 -21.22 21.45
N THR A 37 15.84 -21.73 22.47
CA THR A 37 15.75 -21.36 23.89
C THR A 37 16.55 -20.11 24.26
N GLY A 38 16.82 -19.20 23.31
CA GLY A 38 17.73 -18.06 23.48
C GLY A 38 17.06 -16.74 23.89
N LEU A 39 15.73 -16.70 23.99
CA LEU A 39 14.96 -15.50 24.30
C LEU A 39 14.86 -15.25 25.81
N GLY A 40 15.05 -13.99 26.22
CA GLY A 40 14.78 -13.52 27.57
C GLY A 40 13.29 -13.58 27.93
N LYS A 41 12.99 -13.37 29.21
CA LYS A 41 11.62 -13.48 29.74
C LYS A 41 10.63 -12.54 29.02
N ASP A 42 11.09 -11.33 28.70
CA ASP A 42 10.26 -10.28 28.10
C ASP A 42 10.54 -10.11 26.60
N ASP A 43 11.25 -11.05 25.97
CA ASP A 43 11.55 -11.01 24.54
C ASP A 43 10.43 -11.70 23.75
N VAL A 44 9.82 -10.97 22.81
CA VAL A 44 8.78 -11.48 21.92
C VAL A 44 9.41 -12.25 20.77
N PHE A 45 10.43 -11.66 20.14
CA PHE A 45 11.16 -12.30 19.06
C PHE A 45 12.57 -11.72 18.92
N LYS A 46 13.42 -12.43 18.18
CA LYS A 46 14.77 -11.99 17.83
C LYS A 46 15.05 -12.29 16.37
N ILE A 47 15.69 -11.35 15.68
CA ILE A 47 16.17 -11.48 14.31
C ILE A 47 17.65 -11.13 14.30
N GLY A 48 18.52 -12.05 13.88
CA GLY A 48 19.97 -11.86 13.97
C GLY A 48 20.41 -11.53 15.42
N ASN A 49 20.97 -10.35 15.63
CA ASN A 49 21.34 -9.83 16.96
C ASN A 49 20.31 -8.84 17.56
N LYS A 50 19.21 -8.55 16.86
CA LYS A 50 18.19 -7.57 17.29
C LYS A 50 17.03 -8.27 17.97
N VAL A 51 16.69 -7.81 19.16
CA VAL A 51 15.59 -8.32 19.98
C VAL A 51 14.42 -7.35 19.93
N CYS A 52 13.20 -7.88 19.83
CA CYS A 52 11.97 -7.16 20.09
C CYS A 52 11.42 -7.55 21.45
N THR A 53 11.29 -6.57 22.33
CA THR A 53 10.74 -6.76 23.69
C THR A 53 9.22 -6.69 23.69
N TYR A 54 8.61 -7.19 24.77
CA TYR A 54 7.18 -7.10 25.03
C TYR A 54 6.71 -5.65 25.00
N SER A 55 7.42 -4.75 25.67
CA SER A 55 7.03 -3.34 25.75
C SER A 55 7.04 -2.65 24.38
N GLU A 56 8.04 -2.91 23.55
CA GLU A 56 8.08 -2.40 22.17
C GLU A 56 6.87 -2.91 21.36
N ALA A 57 6.54 -4.20 21.50
CA ALA A 57 5.41 -4.79 20.82
C ALA A 57 4.08 -4.22 21.29
N MET A 58 3.92 -4.01 22.60
CA MET A 58 2.70 -3.44 23.17
C MET A 58 2.47 -1.99 22.75
N VAL A 59 3.51 -1.18 22.54
CA VAL A 59 3.33 0.19 22.00
C VAL A 59 2.64 0.14 20.64
N LEU A 60 3.18 -0.62 19.69
CA LEU A 60 2.62 -0.69 18.35
C LEU A 60 1.24 -1.36 18.34
N LEU A 61 1.08 -2.44 19.11
CA LEU A 61 -0.18 -3.18 19.19
C LEU A 61 -1.31 -2.31 19.76
N THR A 62 -1.02 -1.56 20.83
CA THR A 62 -2.02 -0.71 21.51
C THR A 62 -2.47 0.43 20.60
N ASN A 63 -1.53 1.11 19.94
CA ASN A 63 -1.87 2.17 18.99
C ASN A 63 -2.67 1.63 17.79
N ALA A 64 -2.28 0.47 17.24
CA ALA A 64 -3.00 -0.16 16.14
C ALA A 64 -4.43 -0.54 16.55
N LYS A 65 -4.58 -1.23 17.69
CA LYS A 65 -5.88 -1.60 18.27
C LYS A 65 -6.77 -0.38 18.45
N ASN A 66 -6.29 0.66 19.12
CA ASN A 66 -7.10 1.83 19.43
C ASN A 66 -7.46 2.63 18.16
N HIS A 67 -6.60 2.61 17.15
CA HIS A 67 -6.95 3.17 15.85
C HIS A 67 -8.11 2.38 15.20
N TYR A 68 -8.07 1.05 15.20
CA TYR A 68 -9.20 0.21 14.76
C TYR A 68 -10.48 0.46 15.57
N ASP A 69 -10.40 0.54 16.90
CA ASP A 69 -11.54 0.87 17.75
C ASP A 69 -12.13 2.25 17.44
N SER A 70 -11.30 3.22 17.02
CA SER A 70 -11.78 4.56 16.63
C SER A 70 -12.59 4.56 15.32
N MET A 71 -12.41 3.54 14.48
CA MET A 71 -13.11 3.41 13.20
C MET A 71 -14.42 2.63 13.30
N PHE A 72 -14.59 1.81 14.33
CA PHE A 72 -15.74 0.92 14.48
C PHE A 72 -16.36 1.06 15.87
N GLU A 73 -17.65 1.41 15.92
CA GLU A 73 -18.39 1.49 17.19
C GLU A 73 -18.64 0.11 17.83
N THR A 74 -18.59 -0.95 17.02
CA THR A 74 -18.84 -2.34 17.44
C THR A 74 -17.53 -3.07 17.71
N ASP A 75 -17.53 -3.93 18.72
CA ASP A 75 -16.41 -4.82 19.00
C ASP A 75 -16.34 -5.92 17.92
N LEU A 76 -15.29 -5.87 17.09
CA LEU A 76 -15.05 -6.82 16.00
C LEU A 76 -13.84 -7.71 16.26
N TRP A 77 -13.21 -7.65 17.43
CA TRP A 77 -11.93 -8.30 17.70
C TRP A 77 -12.01 -9.83 17.59
N HIS A 78 -13.14 -10.40 18.00
CA HIS A 78 -13.41 -11.83 17.97
C HIS A 78 -14.18 -12.29 16.72
N GLU A 79 -14.53 -11.37 15.82
CA GLU A 79 -15.19 -11.73 14.56
C GLU A 79 -14.18 -12.40 13.62
N GLU A 80 -14.59 -13.54 13.05
CA GLU A 80 -13.74 -14.35 12.20
C GLU A 80 -13.97 -14.04 10.72
N PHE A 81 -12.89 -13.80 9.98
CA PHE A 81 -12.91 -13.65 8.54
C PHE A 81 -11.89 -14.61 7.90
N LYS A 82 -12.38 -15.54 7.07
CA LYS A 82 -11.57 -16.55 6.38
C LYS A 82 -10.67 -17.39 7.31
N GLY A 83 -11.16 -17.82 8.47
CA GLY A 83 -10.37 -18.66 9.38
C GLY A 83 -9.48 -17.90 10.36
N ARG A 84 -9.57 -16.56 10.43
CA ARG A 84 -8.72 -15.72 11.28
C ARG A 84 -9.55 -14.61 11.95
N THR A 85 -9.30 -14.36 13.22
CA THR A 85 -9.94 -13.24 13.94
C THR A 85 -9.27 -11.90 13.61
N LEU A 86 -9.97 -10.78 13.81
CA LEU A 86 -9.34 -9.46 13.67
C LEU A 86 -8.20 -9.27 14.69
N GLU A 87 -8.34 -9.81 15.90
CA GLU A 87 -7.29 -9.81 16.92
C GLU A 87 -6.02 -10.51 16.42
N ASP A 88 -6.15 -11.73 15.89
CA ASP A 88 -5.01 -12.48 15.35
C ASP A 88 -4.34 -11.72 14.19
N TYR A 89 -5.15 -11.14 13.30
CA TYR A 89 -4.65 -10.34 12.20
C TYR A 89 -3.84 -9.14 12.68
N VAL A 90 -4.37 -8.34 13.61
CA VAL A 90 -3.67 -7.14 14.10
C VAL A 90 -2.42 -7.50 14.91
N LYS A 91 -2.45 -8.60 15.67
CA LYS A 91 -1.25 -9.14 16.34
C LYS A 91 -0.19 -9.56 15.32
N GLU A 92 -0.56 -10.31 14.28
CA GLU A 92 0.37 -10.75 13.23
C GLU A 92 0.97 -9.56 12.47
N GLU A 93 0.15 -8.58 12.07
CA GLU A 93 0.62 -7.38 11.39
C GLU A 93 1.54 -6.53 12.26
N THR A 94 1.28 -6.46 13.58
CA THR A 94 2.17 -5.80 14.52
C THR A 94 3.54 -6.48 14.56
N ILE A 95 3.58 -7.81 14.65
CA ILE A 95 4.83 -8.57 14.62
C ILE A 95 5.55 -8.42 13.27
N ASN A 96 4.82 -8.46 12.15
CA ASN A 96 5.39 -8.26 10.81
C ASN A 96 6.04 -6.87 10.69
N LYS A 97 5.36 -5.83 11.17
CA LYS A 97 5.88 -4.45 11.17
C LYS A 97 7.14 -4.32 12.03
N LEU A 98 7.13 -4.84 13.26
CA LEU A 98 8.30 -4.83 14.14
C LEU A 98 9.46 -5.63 13.57
N SER A 99 9.18 -6.81 13.02
CA SER A 99 10.18 -7.66 12.36
C SER A 99 10.88 -6.91 11.25
N ARG A 100 10.11 -6.18 10.43
CA ARG A 100 10.66 -5.31 9.39
C ARG A 100 11.52 -4.18 9.94
N ILE A 101 11.09 -3.52 11.02
CA ILE A 101 11.93 -2.50 11.68
C ILE A 101 13.27 -3.11 12.14
N LYS A 102 13.26 -4.29 12.76
CA LYS A 102 14.50 -4.96 13.21
C LYS A 102 15.37 -5.41 12.03
N CYS A 103 14.79 -5.94 10.95
CA CYS A 103 15.53 -6.25 9.72
C CYS A 103 16.13 -5.00 9.09
N MET A 104 15.42 -3.87 9.11
CA MET A 104 15.91 -2.60 8.58
C MET A 104 17.05 -2.01 9.40
N ASP A 105 17.00 -2.17 10.73
CA ASP A 105 18.11 -1.81 11.61
C ASP A 105 19.38 -2.64 11.28
N LEU A 106 19.24 -3.95 11.13
CA LEU A 106 20.33 -4.83 10.69
C LEU A 106 20.88 -4.45 9.30
N LEU A 107 20.01 -4.11 8.36
CA LEU A 107 20.41 -3.71 7.01
C LEU A 107 21.12 -2.36 7.04
N ALA A 108 20.65 -1.43 7.87
CA ALA A 108 21.32 -0.15 8.11
C ALA A 108 22.74 -0.35 8.65
N GLU A 109 22.93 -1.25 9.62
CA GLU A 109 24.26 -1.63 10.12
C GLU A 109 25.17 -2.17 9.00
N LYS A 110 24.66 -3.11 8.19
CA LYS A 110 25.41 -3.68 7.04
C LYS A 110 25.84 -2.60 6.05
N LYS A 111 24.98 -1.60 5.82
CA LYS A 111 25.22 -0.47 4.92
C LYS A 111 25.91 0.73 5.57
N LYS A 112 26.24 0.64 6.87
CA LYS A 112 26.84 1.73 7.66
C LYS A 112 25.98 3.02 7.65
N ILE A 113 24.66 2.85 7.62
CA ILE A 113 23.69 3.92 7.74
C ILE A 113 23.41 4.12 9.24
N SER A 114 23.52 5.35 9.70
CA SER A 114 23.24 5.72 11.10
C SER A 114 22.47 7.03 11.18
N LEU A 115 21.77 7.23 12.29
CA LEU A 115 21.19 8.54 12.61
C LEU A 115 22.30 9.52 13.00
N ASP A 116 22.17 10.77 12.56
CA ASP A 116 23.01 11.88 12.99
C ASP A 116 22.52 12.50 14.31
N GLN A 117 23.25 13.47 14.85
CA GLN A 117 22.91 14.10 16.12
C GLN A 117 21.56 14.85 16.09
N THR A 118 21.15 15.38 14.95
CA THR A 118 19.89 16.10 14.79
C THR A 118 18.72 15.11 14.79
N GLU A 119 18.85 14.02 14.05
CA GLU A 119 17.86 12.94 14.01
C GLU A 119 17.72 12.25 15.37
N LEU A 120 18.83 11.98 16.06
CA LEU A 120 18.79 11.42 17.43
C LEU A 120 18.03 12.33 18.39
N LYS A 121 18.26 13.65 18.33
CA LYS A 121 17.52 14.63 19.14
C LYS A 121 16.04 14.71 18.77
N ARG A 122 15.68 14.54 17.49
CA ARG A 122 14.28 14.47 17.05
C ARG A 122 13.58 13.25 17.65
N ALA A 123 14.23 12.08 17.62
CA ALA A 123 13.70 10.87 18.25
C ALA A 123 13.50 11.04 19.77
N GLU A 124 14.45 11.69 20.45
CA GLU A 124 14.36 11.97 21.88
C GLU A 124 13.19 12.90 22.23
N LYS A 125 13.01 13.99 21.47
CA LYS A 125 11.88 14.90 21.68
C LYS A 125 10.54 14.25 21.36
N ALA A 126 10.46 13.46 20.29
CA ALA A 126 9.25 12.70 19.95
C ALA A 126 8.88 11.72 21.07
N ALA A 127 9.87 11.00 21.61
CA ALA A 127 9.67 10.10 22.74
C ALA A 127 9.19 10.81 24.00
N GLU A 128 9.81 11.94 24.34
CA GLU A 128 9.42 12.76 25.49
C GLU A 128 7.98 13.27 25.34
N PHE A 129 7.62 13.78 24.16
CA PHE A 129 6.28 14.27 23.88
C PHE A 129 5.24 13.14 23.98
N TYR A 130 5.51 12.00 23.35
CA TYR A 130 4.61 10.84 23.40
C TYR A 130 4.47 10.34 24.84
N TYR A 131 5.57 10.17 25.58
CA TYR A 131 5.52 9.70 26.97
C TYR A 131 4.68 10.61 27.87
N LYS A 132 4.81 11.94 27.74
CA LYS A 132 4.00 12.92 28.49
C LYS A 132 2.52 12.88 28.13
N SER A 133 2.18 12.40 26.92
CA SER A 133 0.79 12.25 26.50
C SER A 133 0.10 11.01 27.08
N LEU A 134 0.87 10.03 27.58
CA LEU A 134 0.34 8.77 28.10
C LEU A 134 -0.23 8.91 29.52
N GLN A 135 -1.34 8.21 29.76
CA GLN A 135 -1.88 8.01 31.10
C GLN A 135 -1.06 6.96 31.87
N LYS A 136 -1.17 6.99 33.21
CA LYS A 136 -0.47 6.02 34.08
C LYS A 136 -0.86 4.59 33.76
N GLU A 137 -2.14 4.36 33.46
CA GLU A 137 -2.68 3.07 33.06
C GLU A 137 -2.10 2.58 31.74
N GLU A 138 -1.89 3.47 30.76
CA GLU A 138 -1.28 3.14 29.46
C GLU A 138 0.21 2.80 29.62
N ILE A 139 0.92 3.57 30.43
CA ILE A 139 2.34 3.31 30.77
C ILE A 139 2.48 1.93 31.42
N ALA A 140 1.60 1.60 32.38
CA ALA A 140 1.59 0.32 33.05
C ALA A 140 1.19 -0.83 32.12
N TYR A 141 0.15 -0.64 31.29
CA TYR A 141 -0.35 -1.65 30.36
C TYR A 141 0.69 -2.03 29.31
N MET A 142 1.34 -1.04 28.70
CA MET A 142 2.40 -1.27 27.71
C MET A 142 3.75 -1.61 28.37
N ASN A 143 3.87 -1.46 29.68
CA ASN A 143 5.11 -1.64 30.45
C ASN A 143 6.28 -0.80 29.88
N VAL A 144 6.03 0.47 29.60
CA VAL A 144 6.99 1.37 28.95
C VAL A 144 7.64 2.36 29.91
N ASN A 145 8.81 2.85 29.54
CA ASN A 145 9.45 4.03 30.13
C ASN A 145 10.01 4.90 29.00
N GLU A 146 10.53 6.09 29.34
CA GLU A 146 11.08 7.03 28.36
C GLU A 146 12.16 6.38 27.48
N LYS A 147 13.07 5.59 28.06
CA LYS A 147 14.13 4.91 27.31
C LYS A 147 13.56 3.97 26.25
N THR A 148 12.55 3.17 26.59
CA THR A 148 11.88 2.27 25.64
C THR A 148 11.35 3.05 24.43
N LEU A 149 10.71 4.19 24.68
CA LEU A 149 10.14 5.01 23.61
C LEU A 149 11.23 5.70 22.77
N VAL A 150 12.30 6.20 23.39
CA VAL A 150 13.47 6.76 22.69
C VAL A 150 14.07 5.73 21.76
N ASP A 151 14.30 4.51 22.25
CA ASP A 151 14.88 3.42 21.44
C ASP A 151 13.96 3.05 20.28
N LEU A 152 12.64 2.99 20.51
CA LEU A 152 11.66 2.67 19.47
C LEU A 152 11.58 3.75 18.38
N TYR A 153 11.58 5.04 18.76
CA TYR A 153 11.63 6.15 17.81
C TYR A 153 12.95 6.18 17.03
N LYS A 154 14.09 5.87 17.67
CA LYS A 154 15.39 5.75 16.98
C LYS A 154 15.38 4.60 15.97
N GLN A 155 14.86 3.44 16.34
CA GLN A 155 14.75 2.29 15.42
C GLN A 155 13.85 2.60 14.24
N TYR A 156 12.70 3.23 14.47
CA TYR A 156 11.77 3.60 13.41
C TYR A 156 12.37 4.66 12.47
N ALA A 157 13.02 5.68 13.01
CA ALA A 157 13.74 6.69 12.23
C ALA A 157 14.86 6.08 11.38
N LEU A 158 15.64 5.17 11.96
CA LEU A 158 16.72 4.48 11.24
C LEU A 158 16.18 3.62 10.11
N ALA A 159 15.07 2.91 10.32
CA ALA A 159 14.43 2.11 9.29
C ALA A 159 13.94 2.97 8.10
N VAL A 160 13.32 4.12 8.38
CA VAL A 160 12.89 5.08 7.34
C VAL A 160 14.11 5.66 6.60
N LYS A 161 15.15 6.07 7.33
CA LYS A 161 16.40 6.58 6.73
C LYS A 161 17.08 5.54 5.86
N ALA A 162 17.13 4.28 6.31
CA ALA A 162 17.72 3.18 5.56
C ALA A 162 16.95 2.91 4.26
N TYR A 163 15.61 2.88 4.31
CA TYR A 163 14.78 2.77 3.10
C TYR A 163 15.09 3.89 2.10
N ASN A 164 15.10 5.14 2.57
CA ASN A 164 15.37 6.30 1.72
C ASN A 164 16.77 6.28 1.12
N LYS A 165 17.79 5.85 1.87
CA LYS A 165 19.17 5.78 1.40
C LYS A 165 19.43 4.63 0.43
N ILE A 166 18.80 3.47 0.65
CA ILE A 166 18.91 2.33 -0.26
C ILE A 166 18.24 2.63 -1.60
N THR A 167 17.17 3.43 -1.58
CA THR A 167 16.39 3.77 -2.78
C THR A 167 16.73 5.14 -3.39
N GLU A 168 17.78 5.81 -2.89
CA GLU A 168 18.20 7.15 -3.34
C GLU A 168 18.61 7.13 -4.82
N ASP A 169 19.39 6.11 -5.23
CA ASP A 169 19.89 5.97 -6.60
C ASP A 169 18.83 5.48 -7.60
N VAL A 170 17.68 5.00 -7.11
CA VAL A 170 16.56 4.50 -7.93
C VAL A 170 15.68 5.65 -8.44
N GLN A 171 15.98 6.87 -8.01
CA GLN A 171 15.24 8.07 -8.35
C GLN A 171 15.58 8.57 -9.77
N GLN A 172 15.39 7.70 -10.77
CA GLN A 172 15.37 8.10 -12.16
C GLN A 172 14.08 8.91 -12.43
N GLU A 173 14.23 10.04 -13.10
CA GLU A 173 13.11 10.87 -13.53
C GLU A 173 12.14 10.04 -14.40
N VAL A 174 10.87 9.97 -13.97
CA VAL A 174 9.80 9.33 -14.77
C VAL A 174 9.33 10.37 -15.78
N SER A 175 9.50 10.09 -17.07
CA SER A 175 9.12 11.02 -18.13
C SER A 175 7.60 11.18 -18.23
N ASP A 176 7.15 12.30 -18.80
CA ASP A 176 5.74 12.49 -19.15
C ASP A 176 5.23 11.36 -20.03
N ASP A 177 6.00 10.92 -21.02
CA ASP A 177 5.60 9.87 -21.95
C ASP A 177 5.40 8.51 -21.26
N GLU A 178 6.27 8.18 -20.31
CA GLU A 178 6.16 6.94 -19.55
C GLU A 178 4.92 6.96 -18.65
N ALA A 179 4.71 8.05 -17.93
CA ALA A 179 3.62 8.19 -16.97
C ALA A 179 2.30 8.68 -17.60
N ARG A 180 2.29 8.95 -18.91
CA ARG A 180 1.18 9.64 -19.58
C ARG A 180 -0.13 8.92 -19.34
N ILE A 181 -1.10 9.69 -18.87
CA ILE A 181 -2.49 9.28 -18.74
C ILE A 181 -3.30 9.99 -19.83
N VAL A 182 -4.08 9.22 -20.57
CA VAL A 182 -4.97 9.72 -21.62
C VAL A 182 -6.42 9.44 -21.24
N THR A 183 -7.34 10.29 -21.69
CA THR A 183 -8.78 10.06 -21.64
C THR A 183 -9.32 9.95 -23.05
N VAL A 184 -10.02 8.86 -23.34
CA VAL A 184 -10.66 8.61 -24.64
C VAL A 184 -12.14 8.31 -24.47
N GLN A 185 -12.92 8.60 -25.50
CA GLN A 185 -14.21 7.97 -25.74
C GLN A 185 -13.98 6.72 -26.59
N GLN A 186 -14.72 5.65 -26.31
CA GLN A 186 -14.57 4.41 -27.07
C GLN A 186 -15.91 3.80 -27.46
N VAL A 187 -15.91 3.19 -28.65
CA VAL A 187 -16.94 2.28 -29.11
C VAL A 187 -16.31 0.92 -29.37
N PHE A 188 -16.80 -0.10 -28.68
CA PHE A 188 -16.36 -1.48 -28.86
C PHE A 188 -17.40 -2.33 -29.60
N VAL A 189 -16.97 -2.98 -30.67
CA VAL A 189 -17.75 -3.96 -31.43
C VAL A 189 -17.17 -5.35 -31.18
N LYS A 190 -17.91 -6.17 -30.45
CA LYS A 190 -17.47 -7.53 -30.10
C LYS A 190 -17.40 -8.42 -31.34
N ALA A 191 -16.27 -9.10 -31.51
CA ALA A 191 -16.09 -10.12 -32.54
C ALA A 191 -15.96 -11.51 -31.92
N THR A 192 -16.30 -12.50 -32.74
CA THR A 192 -16.05 -13.93 -32.55
C THR A 192 -15.65 -14.48 -33.91
N ASP A 193 -15.08 -15.69 -33.96
CA ASP A 193 -14.69 -16.34 -35.21
C ASP A 193 -15.83 -16.41 -36.25
N LYS A 194 -17.09 -16.40 -35.80
CA LYS A 194 -18.28 -16.53 -36.66
C LYS A 194 -18.76 -15.22 -37.27
N ASN A 195 -18.42 -14.06 -36.68
CA ASN A 195 -18.95 -12.76 -37.09
C ASN A 195 -17.85 -11.71 -37.31
N LYS A 196 -16.59 -12.14 -37.43
CA LYS A 196 -15.43 -11.25 -37.50
C LYS A 196 -15.53 -10.21 -38.62
N GLU A 197 -16.02 -10.61 -39.80
CA GLU A 197 -16.18 -9.70 -40.94
C GLU A 197 -17.33 -8.72 -40.73
N THR A 198 -18.47 -9.17 -40.21
CA THR A 198 -19.60 -8.30 -39.87
C THR A 198 -19.25 -7.28 -38.79
N ALA A 199 -18.54 -7.71 -37.73
CA ALA A 199 -18.09 -6.84 -36.66
C ALA A 199 -17.09 -5.79 -37.15
N ARG A 200 -16.21 -6.17 -38.09
CA ARG A 200 -15.29 -5.23 -38.74
C ARG A 200 -16.05 -4.17 -39.54
N SER A 201 -16.99 -4.58 -40.39
CA SER A 201 -17.79 -3.64 -41.18
C SER A 201 -18.63 -2.70 -40.31
N GLU A 202 -19.13 -3.17 -39.16
CA GLU A 202 -19.82 -2.34 -38.19
C GLU A 202 -18.88 -1.28 -37.57
N ALA A 203 -17.66 -1.67 -37.17
CA ALA A 203 -16.65 -0.73 -36.67
C ALA A 203 -16.21 0.29 -37.75
N GLU A 204 -16.03 -0.15 -39.00
CA GLU A 204 -15.71 0.72 -40.13
C GLU A 204 -16.83 1.73 -40.42
N ASN A 205 -18.10 1.33 -40.31
CA ASN A 205 -19.25 2.24 -40.44
C ASN A 205 -19.28 3.29 -39.32
N ILE A 206 -18.99 2.89 -38.08
CA ILE A 206 -18.91 3.80 -36.94
C ILE A 206 -17.79 4.83 -37.16
N LEU A 207 -16.62 4.37 -37.63
CA LEU A 207 -15.50 5.24 -37.98
C LEU A 207 -15.86 6.25 -39.07
N GLU A 208 -16.54 5.81 -40.14
CA GLU A 208 -16.96 6.68 -41.24
C GLU A 208 -17.91 7.77 -40.76
N ARG A 209 -18.89 7.41 -39.92
CA ARG A 209 -19.84 8.37 -39.32
C ARG A 209 -19.15 9.36 -38.39
N ALA A 210 -18.21 8.88 -37.57
CA ALA A 210 -17.41 9.73 -36.69
C ALA A 210 -16.54 10.72 -37.47
N LYS A 211 -15.84 10.25 -38.52
CA LYS A 211 -15.05 11.10 -39.43
C LYS A 211 -15.92 12.07 -40.23
N SER A 212 -17.19 11.76 -40.47
CA SER A 212 -18.18 12.64 -41.10
C SER A 212 -18.74 13.72 -40.17
N GLY A 213 -18.31 13.76 -38.90
CA GLY A 213 -18.67 14.79 -37.94
C GLY A 213 -19.89 14.48 -37.07
N GLU A 214 -20.39 13.24 -37.07
CA GLU A 214 -21.41 12.82 -36.10
C GLU A 214 -20.86 12.87 -34.67
N ASP A 215 -21.67 13.29 -33.69
CA ASP A 215 -21.27 13.35 -32.29
C ASP A 215 -20.93 11.95 -31.78
N PHE A 216 -19.72 11.78 -31.26
CA PHE A 216 -19.22 10.51 -30.77
C PHE A 216 -20.05 9.97 -29.58
N ASN A 217 -20.68 10.84 -28.78
CA ASN A 217 -21.62 10.41 -27.74
C ASN A 217 -22.85 9.72 -28.33
N VAL A 218 -23.37 10.25 -29.45
CA VAL A 218 -24.49 9.62 -30.18
C VAL A 218 -24.06 8.28 -30.75
N LEU A 219 -22.85 8.17 -31.28
CA LEU A 219 -22.31 6.90 -31.77
C LEU A 219 -22.16 5.86 -30.64
N MET A 220 -21.73 6.26 -29.45
CA MET A 220 -21.71 5.37 -28.27
C MET A 220 -23.12 4.91 -27.88
N ASP A 221 -24.09 5.84 -27.81
CA ASP A 221 -25.48 5.55 -27.43
C ASP A 221 -26.19 4.61 -28.40
N LEU A 222 -25.89 4.72 -29.70
CA LEU A 222 -26.44 3.85 -30.75
C LEU A 222 -25.79 2.46 -30.78
N ASN A 223 -24.67 2.28 -30.08
CA ASN A 223 -23.93 1.01 -30.00
C ASN A 223 -23.80 0.49 -28.56
N PRO A 224 -24.91 0.28 -27.81
CA PRO A 224 -24.86 -0.09 -26.40
C PRO A 224 -24.35 -1.53 -26.16
N LYS A 225 -24.14 -2.30 -27.24
CA LYS A 225 -23.67 -3.69 -27.19
C LYS A 225 -22.14 -3.74 -27.05
N GLY A 226 -21.59 -3.20 -25.97
CA GLY A 226 -20.15 -3.20 -25.73
C GLY A 226 -19.74 -2.40 -24.50
N ILE A 227 -18.43 -2.34 -24.26
CA ILE A 227 -17.85 -1.37 -23.32
C ILE A 227 -17.88 -0.01 -24.03
N GLN A 228 -18.71 0.91 -23.53
CA GLN A 228 -18.92 2.23 -24.10
C GLN A 228 -18.62 3.29 -23.03
N GLY A 229 -18.15 4.46 -23.46
CA GLY A 229 -17.99 5.64 -22.60
C GLY A 229 -16.56 6.15 -22.52
N ASN A 230 -16.34 7.01 -21.53
CA ASN A 230 -15.02 7.58 -21.27
C ASN A 230 -14.14 6.56 -20.53
N LEU A 231 -12.93 6.37 -21.03
CA LEU A 231 -11.90 5.56 -20.40
C LEU A 231 -10.67 6.44 -20.17
N THR A 232 -10.20 6.48 -18.94
CA THR A 232 -8.94 7.14 -18.56
C THR A 232 -7.94 6.08 -18.15
N PHE A 233 -6.78 6.06 -18.81
CA PHE A 233 -5.81 4.97 -18.65
C PHE A 233 -4.38 5.42 -18.99
N GLY A 234 -3.41 4.68 -18.47
CA GLY A 234 -1.99 4.82 -18.75
C GLY A 234 -1.41 3.64 -19.53
N ARG A 235 -0.09 3.63 -19.66
CA ARG A 235 0.63 2.47 -20.22
C ARG A 235 0.46 1.24 -19.32
N GLY A 236 0.18 0.09 -19.91
CA GLY A 236 0.00 -1.19 -19.21
C GLY A 236 -1.43 -1.49 -18.71
N ASP A 237 -2.36 -0.54 -18.80
CA ASP A 237 -3.75 -0.73 -18.37
C ASP A 237 -4.62 -1.44 -19.43
N MET A 238 -4.23 -1.38 -20.71
CA MET A 238 -4.95 -1.89 -21.87
C MET A 238 -4.01 -2.69 -22.79
N PRO A 239 -4.52 -3.53 -23.71
CA PRO A 239 -3.69 -4.24 -24.67
C PRO A 239 -2.77 -3.30 -25.48
N ASP A 240 -1.55 -3.74 -25.76
CA ASP A 240 -0.51 -2.89 -26.38
C ASP A 240 -0.95 -2.24 -27.70
N THR A 241 -1.72 -2.96 -28.53
CA THR A 241 -2.27 -2.42 -29.78
C THR A 241 -3.22 -1.26 -29.54
N TYR A 242 -4.09 -1.36 -28.53
CA TYR A 242 -5.01 -0.29 -28.15
C TYR A 242 -4.27 0.91 -27.56
N VAL A 243 -3.34 0.65 -26.62
CA VAL A 243 -2.54 1.71 -25.98
C VAL A 243 -1.78 2.49 -27.02
N LYS A 244 -1.09 1.81 -27.94
CA LYS A 244 -0.29 2.44 -28.99
C LYS A 244 -1.12 3.43 -29.81
N GLU A 245 -2.25 2.98 -30.36
CA GLU A 245 -3.11 3.80 -31.22
C GLU A 245 -3.69 4.99 -30.44
N ALA A 246 -4.17 4.78 -29.21
CA ALA A 246 -4.70 5.86 -28.38
C ALA A 246 -3.66 6.94 -28.04
N PHE A 247 -2.41 6.51 -27.84
CA PHE A 247 -1.29 7.37 -27.47
C PHE A 247 -0.73 8.16 -28.66
N GLU A 248 -1.08 7.79 -29.90
CA GLU A 248 -0.72 8.55 -31.10
C GLU A 248 -1.73 9.67 -31.43
N LEU A 249 -2.88 9.71 -30.75
CA LEU A 249 -3.93 10.69 -31.00
C LEU A 249 -3.75 12.01 -30.22
N GLU A 250 -3.96 13.12 -30.92
CA GLU A 250 -4.15 14.45 -30.34
C GLU A 250 -5.61 14.69 -29.92
N ASP A 251 -5.85 15.72 -29.10
CA ASP A 251 -7.19 16.06 -28.61
C ASP A 251 -8.22 16.19 -29.75
N GLY A 252 -9.32 15.46 -29.63
CA GLY A 252 -10.41 15.42 -30.58
C GLY A 252 -10.20 14.50 -31.79
N GLN A 253 -9.00 13.94 -31.99
CA GLN A 253 -8.75 13.00 -33.09
C GLN A 253 -9.43 11.64 -32.85
N ILE A 254 -9.78 10.99 -33.96
CA ILE A 254 -10.43 9.67 -33.99
C ILE A 254 -9.43 8.68 -34.59
N SER A 255 -9.26 7.52 -33.94
CA SER A 255 -8.39 6.44 -34.44
C SER A 255 -8.92 5.81 -35.72
N ASP A 256 -8.09 5.05 -36.41
CA ASP A 256 -8.59 4.00 -37.29
C ASP A 256 -9.20 2.84 -36.46
N VAL A 257 -9.74 1.83 -37.14
CA VAL A 257 -10.29 0.64 -36.46
C VAL A 257 -9.16 -0.15 -35.83
N ILE A 258 -9.20 -0.29 -34.51
CA ILE A 258 -8.20 -1.03 -33.71
C ILE A 258 -8.71 -2.46 -33.53
N GLU A 259 -7.98 -3.45 -34.05
CA GLU A 259 -8.29 -4.87 -33.86
C GLU A 259 -7.66 -5.41 -32.56
N THR A 260 -8.46 -6.12 -31.77
CA THR A 260 -8.03 -6.86 -30.58
C THR A 260 -8.56 -8.30 -30.63
N GLU A 261 -8.14 -9.15 -29.69
CA GLU A 261 -8.60 -10.55 -29.62
C GLU A 261 -10.12 -10.67 -29.47
N ASP A 262 -10.75 -9.72 -28.76
CA ASP A 262 -12.17 -9.76 -28.42
C ASP A 262 -13.07 -8.99 -29.41
N GLY A 263 -12.49 -8.21 -30.34
CA GLY A 263 -13.26 -7.37 -31.23
C GLY A 263 -12.51 -6.18 -31.83
N TYR A 264 -13.27 -5.14 -32.11
CA TYR A 264 -12.77 -3.93 -32.76
C TYR A 264 -13.15 -2.70 -31.95
N PHE A 265 -12.21 -1.77 -31.80
CA PHE A 265 -12.44 -0.48 -31.19
C PHE A 265 -12.35 0.64 -32.22
N VAL A 266 -13.21 1.64 -32.04
CA VAL A 266 -13.01 2.98 -32.59
C VAL A 266 -12.96 3.91 -31.39
N ILE A 267 -11.91 4.72 -31.30
CA ILE A 267 -11.71 5.62 -30.17
C ILE A 267 -11.56 7.06 -30.62
N LYS A 268 -11.95 7.98 -29.75
CA LYS A 268 -11.72 9.41 -29.92
C LYS A 268 -10.97 9.95 -28.70
N CYS A 269 -9.87 10.63 -28.94
CA CYS A 269 -9.10 11.26 -27.86
C CYS A 269 -9.87 12.45 -27.30
N VAL A 270 -10.14 12.44 -25.99
CA VAL A 270 -10.76 13.55 -25.26
C VAL A 270 -9.69 14.44 -24.65
N CYS A 271 -8.65 13.82 -24.09
CA CYS A 271 -7.50 14.47 -23.48
C CYS A 271 -6.28 13.58 -23.67
N HIS A 272 -5.34 14.00 -24.51
CA HIS A 272 -4.10 13.29 -24.82
C HIS A 272 -3.10 13.33 -23.65
N LEU A 273 -3.33 14.20 -22.64
CA LEU A 273 -2.46 14.36 -21.50
C LEU A 273 -3.19 14.90 -20.27
N GLU A 274 -3.72 14.00 -19.45
CA GLU A 274 -4.33 14.31 -18.16
C GLU A 274 -3.24 14.72 -17.16
N ARG A 275 -2.91 16.02 -17.07
CA ARG A 275 -1.77 16.53 -16.29
C ARG A 275 -1.75 16.06 -14.84
N THR A 276 -2.85 16.27 -14.10
CA THR A 276 -2.94 15.88 -12.68
C THR A 276 -2.78 14.38 -12.49
N LEU A 277 -3.37 13.57 -13.38
CA LEU A 277 -3.29 12.11 -13.29
C LEU A 277 -1.92 11.59 -13.72
N THR A 278 -1.30 12.23 -14.71
CA THR A 278 0.06 11.92 -15.18
C THR A 278 1.08 12.21 -14.08
N ASP A 279 0.99 13.35 -13.40
CA ASP A 279 1.88 13.67 -12.29
C ASP A 279 1.68 12.73 -11.10
N ALA A 280 0.43 12.35 -10.80
CA ALA A 280 0.15 11.31 -9.81
C ALA A 280 0.73 9.95 -10.23
N ASN A 281 0.65 9.61 -11.51
CA ASN A 281 1.20 8.35 -12.04
C ASN A 281 2.74 8.34 -12.03
N LYS A 282 3.41 9.49 -12.27
CA LYS A 282 4.87 9.60 -12.08
C LYS A 282 5.28 9.26 -10.65
N ALA A 283 4.55 9.81 -9.67
CA ALA A 283 4.80 9.52 -8.27
C ALA A 283 4.57 8.03 -7.94
N LYS A 284 3.51 7.43 -8.52
CA LYS A 284 3.22 5.99 -8.39
C LYS A 284 4.35 5.13 -8.98
N ILE A 285 4.75 5.36 -10.24
CA ILE A 285 5.81 4.61 -10.91
C ILE A 285 7.14 4.76 -10.16
N SER A 286 7.49 5.99 -9.74
CA SER A 286 8.69 6.23 -8.94
C SER A 286 8.66 5.44 -7.64
N LYS A 287 7.51 5.39 -6.95
CA LYS A 287 7.32 4.59 -5.74
C LYS A 287 7.47 3.10 -6.01
N GLU A 288 6.82 2.56 -7.04
CA GLU A 288 6.89 1.13 -7.41
C GLU A 288 8.31 0.70 -7.78
N ARG A 289 9.07 1.56 -8.48
CA ARG A 289 10.49 1.32 -8.78
C ARG A 289 11.34 1.27 -7.52
N LYS A 290 11.16 2.24 -6.61
CA LYS A 290 11.84 2.26 -5.31
C LYS A 290 11.52 1.02 -4.49
N GLU A 291 10.26 0.62 -4.44
CA GLU A 291 9.81 -0.60 -3.76
C GLU A 291 10.45 -1.83 -4.39
N THR A 292 10.48 -1.95 -5.73
CA THR A 292 11.08 -3.10 -6.42
C THR A 292 12.57 -3.22 -6.12
N ALA A 293 13.33 -2.14 -6.30
CA ALA A 293 14.76 -2.13 -6.01
C ALA A 293 15.07 -2.41 -4.53
N PHE A 294 14.25 -1.87 -3.63
CA PHE A 294 14.36 -2.18 -2.21
C PHE A 294 14.12 -3.66 -1.92
N HIS A 295 13.07 -4.28 -2.48
CA HIS A 295 12.76 -5.69 -2.26
C HIS A 295 13.85 -6.61 -2.79
N GLU A 296 14.47 -6.31 -3.94
CA GLU A 296 15.59 -7.10 -4.47
C GLU A 296 16.77 -7.18 -3.49
N GLU A 297 17.09 -6.08 -2.80
CA GLU A 297 18.12 -6.07 -1.78
C GLU A 297 17.64 -6.69 -0.46
N TYR A 298 16.46 -6.29 0.00
CA TYR A 298 15.88 -6.69 1.28
C TYR A 298 15.63 -8.21 1.36
N ASP A 299 15.01 -8.80 0.33
CA ASP A 299 14.63 -10.21 0.31
C ASP A 299 15.86 -11.13 0.30
N ASN A 300 16.94 -10.71 -0.35
CA ASN A 300 18.20 -11.44 -0.31
C ASN A 300 18.86 -11.34 1.07
N PHE A 301 18.78 -10.17 1.71
CA PHE A 301 19.33 -9.98 3.04
C PHE A 301 18.61 -10.80 4.12
N ILE A 302 17.28 -10.81 4.14
CA ILE A 302 16.54 -11.48 5.21
C ILE A 302 16.66 -13.02 5.18
N LYS A 303 17.00 -13.61 4.02
CA LYS A 303 17.22 -15.06 3.89
C LYS A 303 18.40 -15.55 4.74
N GLU A 304 19.35 -14.67 5.04
CA GLU A 304 20.54 -14.97 5.84
C GLU A 304 20.30 -14.84 7.35
N LEU A 305 19.16 -14.29 7.76
CA LEU A 305 18.89 -13.95 9.16
C LEU A 305 18.22 -15.11 9.91
N SER A 306 18.79 -15.47 11.06
CA SER A 306 18.13 -16.37 12.01
C SER A 306 16.97 -15.66 12.71
N THR A 307 15.84 -16.34 12.88
CA THR A 307 14.66 -15.80 13.56
C THR A 307 14.20 -16.71 14.69
N GLU A 308 13.93 -16.13 15.85
CA GLU A 308 13.41 -16.81 17.05
C GLU A 308 12.12 -16.11 17.50
N PHE A 309 11.09 -16.86 17.92
CA PHE A 309 9.80 -16.29 18.35
C PHE A 309 9.25 -16.97 19.62
N ASN A 310 8.79 -16.15 20.58
CA ASN A 310 8.26 -16.59 21.87
C ASN A 310 6.73 -16.73 21.83
N ASN A 311 6.24 -17.79 21.21
CA ASN A 311 4.80 -18.08 21.14
C ASN A 311 4.15 -18.13 22.53
N LYS A 312 4.82 -18.73 23.53
CA LYS A 312 4.26 -18.84 24.89
C LYS A 312 3.97 -17.48 25.55
N LEU A 313 4.74 -16.45 25.22
CA LEU A 313 4.52 -15.10 25.69
C LEU A 313 3.46 -14.40 24.83
N TRP A 314 3.58 -14.50 23.50
CA TRP A 314 2.70 -13.78 22.58
C TRP A 314 1.26 -14.32 22.54
N ASP A 315 1.07 -15.62 22.74
CA ASP A 315 -0.25 -16.27 22.81
C ASP A 315 -1.06 -15.79 24.03
N LYS A 316 -0.39 -15.27 25.07
CA LYS A 316 -1.04 -14.71 26.27
C LYS A 316 -1.44 -13.25 26.11
N VAL A 317 -0.95 -12.56 25.08
CA VAL A 317 -1.33 -11.18 24.80
C VAL A 317 -2.74 -11.18 24.24
N THR A 318 -3.64 -10.47 24.91
CA THR A 318 -5.02 -10.29 24.47
C THR A 318 -5.35 -8.81 24.30
N LEU A 319 -6.20 -8.49 23.34
CA LEU A 319 -6.64 -7.12 23.09
C LEU A 319 -7.81 -6.76 24.01
N VAL A 320 -7.51 -6.29 25.22
CA VAL A 320 -8.54 -5.89 26.19
C VAL A 320 -9.12 -4.53 25.82
N LYS A 321 -10.45 -4.43 25.76
CA LYS A 321 -11.15 -3.14 25.66
C LYS A 321 -11.16 -2.46 27.04
N ASP A 322 -10.35 -1.42 27.20
CA ASP A 322 -10.29 -0.59 28.40
C ASP A 322 -10.46 0.89 28.01
N ALA A 323 -11.44 1.56 28.62
CA ALA A 323 -11.73 2.97 28.35
C ALA A 323 -10.60 3.94 28.78
N LYS A 324 -9.63 3.47 29.55
CA LYS A 324 -8.44 4.24 29.96
C LYS A 324 -7.24 4.06 29.03
N ILE A 325 -7.28 3.10 28.11
CA ILE A 325 -6.21 2.83 27.17
C ILE A 325 -6.66 3.34 25.81
N VAL A 326 -6.35 4.61 25.50
CA VAL A 326 -6.92 5.35 24.36
C VAL A 326 -5.87 5.93 23.42
N THR A 327 -4.58 5.74 23.72
CA THR A 327 -3.47 6.25 22.90
C THR A 327 -3.51 5.72 21.46
N THR A 328 -3.37 6.64 20.51
CA THR A 328 -3.29 6.38 19.06
C THR A 328 -2.17 7.19 18.39
N SER A 329 -1.47 8.04 19.15
CA SER A 329 -0.66 9.14 18.62
C SER A 329 0.79 8.78 18.34
N PHE A 330 1.25 7.55 18.59
CA PHE A 330 2.68 7.20 18.46
C PHE A 330 3.26 7.57 17.08
N PHE A 331 2.55 7.22 16.00
CA PHE A 331 2.98 7.50 14.62
C PHE A 331 2.74 8.95 14.20
N ASP A 332 1.68 9.59 14.72
CA ASP A 332 1.41 11.02 14.44
C ASP A 332 2.52 11.89 15.02
N VAL A 333 2.95 11.59 16.24
CA VAL A 333 4.09 12.25 16.89
C VAL A 333 5.37 12.02 16.09
N TYR A 334 5.61 10.81 15.56
CA TYR A 334 6.75 10.63 14.65
C TYR A 334 6.69 11.59 13.46
N ASN A 335 5.55 11.63 12.78
CA ASN A 335 5.36 12.43 11.57
C ASN A 335 5.52 13.92 11.85
N GLU A 336 5.04 14.42 12.99
CA GLU A 336 5.19 15.82 13.38
C GLU A 336 6.67 16.22 13.53
N TYR A 337 7.50 15.36 14.12
CA TYR A 337 8.91 15.66 14.36
C TYR A 337 9.82 15.39 13.15
N TYR A 338 9.38 14.58 12.18
CA TYR A 338 10.20 14.16 11.03
C TYR A 338 9.73 14.68 9.67
N ASN A 339 8.44 15.02 9.49
CA ASN A 339 7.90 15.48 8.21
C ASN A 339 7.55 16.98 8.20
N ASN A 340 7.29 17.61 9.36
CA ASN A 340 6.87 19.01 9.45
C ASN A 340 8.03 20.00 9.75
N ASN A 341 9.29 19.61 9.55
CA ASN A 341 10.46 20.50 9.68
C ASN A 341 11.53 20.25 8.61
#